data_AF-A0A9Q9SUE2-F1
#
_entry.id   AF-A0A9Q9SUE2-F1
#
_cell.length_a   1.000
_cell.length_b   1.000
_cell.length_c   1.000
_cell.angle_alpha   90.00
_cell.angle_beta   90.00
_cell.angle_gamma   90.00
#
_symmetry.space_group_name_H-M   'P 1'
#
loop_
_entity.id
_entity.type
_entity.pdbx_description
1 polymer ?
#
loop_
_entity_poly.entity_id
_entity_poly.type
_entity_poly.pdbx_seq_one_letter_code
_entity_poly.pdbx_strand_id
1 'polypeptide(L)'
;MAKNKLKVGVQQILLHPDKETEAILTYLCEQSGKLYNMGVYFSRQVFFKTGKLLTGKFDLIYEKSVGKTIVAKSLPSTPAQQTLMSVAEALKSYKKLRESWFKGG
;
A
#
# COMPACT_ATOMS: atom_id res chain seq x y z
N MET A 1 29.26 17.36 -27.59
CA MET A 1 28.22 16.35 -27.89
C MET A 1 27.63 15.86 -26.58
N ALA A 2 26.39 16.22 -26.26
CA ALA A 2 25.75 15.86 -24.99
C ALA A 2 25.35 14.37 -24.98
N LYS A 3 25.70 13.65 -23.92
CA LYS A 3 25.41 12.21 -23.75
C LYS A 3 23.89 12.00 -23.72
N ASN A 4 23.40 11.05 -24.54
CA ASN A 4 22.01 10.59 -24.52
C ASN A 4 21.66 10.05 -23.12
N LYS A 5 20.78 10.74 -22.40
CA LYS A 5 20.17 10.22 -21.17
C LYS A 5 19.27 9.04 -21.55
N LEU A 6 19.57 7.85 -21.01
CA LEU A 6 18.66 6.71 -20.98
C LEU A 6 17.35 7.17 -20.32
N LYS A 7 16.30 7.35 -21.12
CA LYS A 7 14.95 7.58 -20.63
C LYS A 7 14.45 6.24 -20.07
N VAL A 8 14.44 6.09 -18.75
CA VAL A 8 13.66 5.02 -18.11
C VAL A 8 12.21 5.23 -18.57
N GLY A 9 11.62 4.21 -19.21
CA GLY A 9 10.32 4.27 -19.88
C GLY A 9 9.13 4.32 -18.92
N VAL A 10 9.12 5.28 -18.01
CA VAL A 10 7.92 5.61 -17.21
C VAL A 10 7.47 6.98 -17.68
N GLN A 11 6.26 7.04 -18.25
CA GLN A 11 5.58 8.31 -18.48
C GLN A 11 5.49 9.01 -17.12
N GLN A 12 6.27 10.07 -16.91
CA GLN A 12 6.02 10.97 -15.80
C GLN A 12 4.73 11.70 -16.15
N ILE A 13 3.60 11.21 -15.64
CA ILE A 13 2.35 11.97 -15.65
C ILE A 13 2.57 13.08 -14.63
N LEU A 14 3.23 14.15 -15.05
CA LEU A 14 3.35 15.37 -14.27
C LEU A 14 1.97 16.02 -14.28
N LEU A 15 1.27 15.91 -13.15
CA LEU A 15 -0.01 16.57 -12.98
C LEU A 15 0.23 18.08 -12.89
N HIS A 16 -0.61 18.86 -13.57
CA HIS A 16 -0.69 20.32 -13.42
C HIS A 16 -2.06 20.70 -12.85
N PRO A 17 -2.38 20.26 -11.61
CA PRO A 17 -3.64 20.59 -10.97
C PRO A 17 -3.67 22.08 -10.58
N ASP A 18 -4.87 22.63 -10.46
CA ASP A 18 -5.05 23.89 -9.74
C ASP A 18 -4.84 23.67 -8.22
N LYS A 19 -4.76 24.77 -7.46
CA LYS A 19 -4.46 24.73 -6.02
C LYS A 19 -5.44 23.89 -5.21
N GLU A 20 -6.72 23.89 -5.57
CA GLU A 20 -7.75 23.13 -4.85
C GLU A 20 -7.59 21.63 -5.14
N THR A 21 -7.43 21.26 -6.41
CA THR A 21 -7.18 19.88 -6.82
C THR A 21 -5.88 19.33 -6.21
N GLU A 22 -4.82 20.14 -6.17
CA GLU A 22 -3.53 19.76 -5.56
C GLU A 22 -3.70 19.47 -4.06
N ALA A 23 -4.44 20.30 -3.34
CA ALA A 23 -4.70 20.12 -1.92
C ALA A 23 -5.48 18.83 -1.64
N ILE A 24 -6.51 18.53 -2.45
CA ILE A 24 -7.29 17.29 -2.34
C ILE A 24 -6.40 16.07 -2.61
N LEU A 25 -5.60 16.09 -3.68
CA LEU A 25 -4.70 14.99 -4.02
C LEU A 25 -3.67 14.76 -2.92
N THR A 26 -3.08 15.83 -2.39
CA THR A 26 -2.12 15.75 -1.29
C THR A 26 -2.75 15.09 -0.07
N TYR A 27 -3.94 15.54 0.33
CA TYR A 27 -4.68 14.95 1.44
C TYR A 27 -4.95 13.45 1.23
N LEU A 28 -5.47 13.07 0.06
CA LEU A 28 -5.77 11.67 -0.25
C LEU A 28 -4.51 10.79 -0.21
N CYS A 29 -3.39 11.27 -0.76
CA CYS A 29 -2.10 10.59 -0.72
C CYS A 29 -1.60 10.41 0.71
N GLU A 30 -1.69 11.45 1.55
CA GLU A 30 -1.31 11.35 2.95
C GLU A 30 -2.16 10.36 3.74
N GLN A 31 -3.49 10.39 3.56
CA GLN A 31 -4.38 9.46 4.26
C GLN A 31 -4.19 8.03 3.76
N SER A 32 -3.99 7.83 2.45
CA SER A 32 -3.64 6.52 1.89
C SER A 32 -2.31 6.00 2.46
N GLY A 33 -1.28 6.84 2.54
CA GLY A 33 0.00 6.48 3.15
C GLY A 33 -0.12 6.09 4.63
N LYS A 34 -0.91 6.85 5.41
CA LYS A 34 -1.21 6.50 6.81
C LYS A 34 -1.93 5.15 6.90
N LEU A 35 -2.97 4.94 6.10
CA LEU A 35 -3.73 3.70 6.07
C LEU A 35 -2.86 2.49 5.68
N TYR A 36 -1.99 2.66 4.68
CA TYR A 36 -1.02 1.65 4.27
C TYR A 36 -0.11 1.25 5.43
N ASN A 37 0.46 2.23 6.12
CA ASN A 37 1.34 2.00 7.27
C ASN A 37 0.61 1.29 8.42
N MET A 38 -0.65 1.64 8.68
CA MET A 38 -1.48 0.95 9.67
C MET A 38 -1.70 -0.52 9.30
N GLY A 39 -2.01 -0.81 8.02
CA GLY A 39 -2.15 -2.17 7.52
C GLY A 39 -0.86 -2.98 7.65
N VAL A 40 0.28 -2.41 7.27
CA VAL A 40 1.60 -3.06 7.40
C VAL A 40 1.93 -3.33 8.87
N TYR A 41 1.73 -2.34 9.74
CA TYR A 41 2.00 -2.47 11.16
C TYR A 41 1.16 -3.58 11.79
N PHE A 42 -0.15 -3.59 11.54
CA PHE A 42 -1.05 -4.63 12.03
C PHE A 42 -0.65 -6.02 11.53
N SER A 43 -0.40 -6.18 10.23
CA SER A 43 0.03 -7.46 9.66
C SER A 43 1.33 -7.98 10.25
N ARG A 44 2.30 -7.10 10.52
CA ARG A 44 3.55 -7.46 11.20
C ARG A 44 3.30 -7.90 12.64
N GLN A 45 2.46 -7.19 13.38
CA GLN A 45 2.07 -7.56 14.74
C GLN A 45 1.45 -8.96 14.76
N VAL A 46 0.52 -9.25 13.85
CA VAL A 46 -0.09 -10.58 13.72
C VAL A 46 0.96 -11.62 13.37
N PHE A 47 1.84 -11.35 12.42
CA PHE A 47 2.90 -12.29 12.02
C PHE A 47 3.85 -12.62 13.16
N PHE A 48 4.38 -11.63 13.88
CA PHE A 48 5.33 -11.87 14.95
C PHE A 48 4.69 -12.55 16.17
N LYS A 49 3.41 -12.28 16.45
CA LYS A 49 2.70 -12.88 17.59
C LYS A 49 2.16 -14.29 17.32
N THR A 50 1.76 -14.57 16.07
CA THR A 50 1.01 -15.80 15.74
C THR A 50 1.70 -16.67 14.69
N GLY A 51 2.76 -16.17 14.04
CA GLY A 51 3.37 -16.81 12.88
C GLY A 51 2.55 -16.70 11.57
N LYS A 52 1.36 -16.08 11.60
CA LYS A 52 0.45 -16.01 10.45
C LYS A 52 0.70 -14.75 9.61
N LEU A 53 0.85 -14.92 8.29
CA LEU A 53 0.89 -13.81 7.33
C LEU A 53 -0.51 -13.56 6.77
N LEU A 54 -1.00 -12.34 6.91
CA LEU A 54 -2.28 -11.89 6.35
C LEU A 54 -2.11 -11.62 4.85
N THR A 55 -2.32 -12.66 4.05
CA THR A 55 -2.16 -12.61 2.58
C THR A 55 -3.50 -12.63 1.83
N GLY A 56 -4.61 -12.75 2.55
CA GLY A 56 -5.94 -12.70 1.96
C GLY A 56 -6.29 -11.29 1.51
N LYS A 57 -6.88 -11.20 0.31
CA LYS A 57 -7.22 -9.93 -0.34
C LYS A 57 -8.08 -9.00 0.55
N PHE A 58 -8.92 -9.58 1.39
CA PHE A 58 -9.87 -8.85 2.23
C PHE A 58 -9.53 -8.86 3.72
N ASP A 59 -8.43 -9.50 4.13
CA ASP A 59 -8.07 -9.68 5.55
C ASP A 59 -8.02 -8.32 6.27
N LEU A 60 -7.39 -7.32 5.65
CA LEU A 60 -7.23 -5.99 6.23
C LEU A 60 -8.45 -5.09 6.05
N ILE A 61 -9.28 -5.33 5.04
CA ILE A 61 -10.47 -4.51 4.76
C ILE A 61 -11.52 -4.71 5.86
N TYR A 62 -11.75 -5.96 6.26
CA TYR A 62 -12.75 -6.28 7.28
C TYR A 62 -12.22 -6.20 8.72
N GLU A 63 -10.90 -6.09 8.88
CA GLU A 63 -10.27 -5.90 10.17
C GLU A 63 -10.64 -4.55 10.77
N LYS A 64 -11.30 -4.56 11.94
CA LYS A 64 -11.85 -3.36 12.57
C LYS A 64 -10.75 -2.36 12.96
N SER A 65 -9.61 -2.85 13.40
CA SER A 65 -8.48 -2.02 13.84
C SER A 65 -7.76 -1.28 12.71
N VAL A 66 -8.09 -1.59 11.44
CA VAL A 66 -7.51 -0.96 10.25
C VAL A 66 -8.60 -0.39 9.35
N GLY A 67 -9.48 -1.23 8.79
CA GLY A 67 -10.48 -0.88 7.78
C GLY A 67 -11.67 -0.06 8.28
N LYS A 68 -11.85 0.12 9.60
CA LYS A 68 -12.94 0.93 10.18
C LYS A 68 -12.45 2.17 10.93
N THR A 69 -11.17 2.49 10.81
CA THR A 69 -10.53 3.63 11.47
C THR A 69 -10.96 4.95 10.84
N ILE A 70 -10.72 6.06 11.56
CA ILE A 70 -11.04 7.40 11.05
C ILE A 70 -10.30 7.68 9.74
N VAL A 71 -9.04 7.24 9.63
CA VAL A 71 -8.22 7.35 8.41
C VAL A 71 -8.82 6.56 7.25
N ALA A 72 -9.32 5.35 7.50
CA ALA A 72 -10.01 4.57 6.46
C ALA A 72 -11.32 5.26 6.01
N LYS A 73 -12.04 5.88 6.94
CA LYS A 73 -13.31 6.59 6.68
C LYS A 73 -13.11 7.96 6.02
N SER A 74 -11.93 8.56 6.12
CA SER A 74 -11.63 9.85 5.45
C SER A 74 -11.31 9.70 3.96
N LEU A 75 -11.16 8.47 3.47
CA LEU A 75 -10.94 8.16 2.07
C LEU A 75 -12.24 7.66 1.43
N PRO A 76 -12.45 7.88 0.11
CA PRO A 76 -13.48 7.15 -0.61
C PRO A 76 -13.25 5.64 -0.50
N SER A 77 -14.34 4.86 -0.52
CA SER A 77 -14.31 3.42 -0.23
C SER A 77 -13.34 2.65 -1.13
N THR A 78 -13.33 2.93 -2.43
CA THR A 78 -12.48 2.24 -3.41
C THR A 78 -10.98 2.49 -3.17
N PRO A 79 -10.47 3.73 -3.08
CA PRO A 79 -9.08 4.01 -2.70
C PRO A 79 -8.65 3.38 -1.37
N ALA A 80 -9.51 3.43 -0.35
CA ALA A 80 -9.21 2.83 0.95
C ALA A 80 -9.03 1.31 0.84
N GLN A 81 -9.96 0.63 0.17
CA GLN A 81 -9.90 -0.81 -0.07
C GLN A 81 -8.67 -1.18 -0.91
N GLN A 82 -8.39 -0.43 -1.97
CA GLN A 82 -7.24 -0.67 -2.84
C GLN A 82 -5.91 -0.51 -2.07
N THR A 83 -5.81 0.50 -1.22
CA THR A 83 -4.63 0.71 -0.36
C THR A 83 -4.36 -0.52 0.51
N LEU A 84 -5.40 -1.07 1.15
CA LEU A 84 -5.29 -2.24 2.02
C LEU A 84 -5.03 -3.54 1.22
N MET A 85 -5.60 -3.66 0.03
CA MET A 85 -5.30 -4.77 -0.88
C MET A 85 -3.83 -4.75 -1.31
N SER A 86 -3.25 -3.59 -1.60
CA SER A 86 -1.84 -3.47 -1.94
C SER A 86 -0.92 -3.91 -0.79
N VAL A 87 -1.32 -3.70 0.47
CA VAL A 87 -0.60 -4.29 1.62
C VAL A 87 -0.68 -5.81 1.60
N ALA A 88 -1.87 -6.40 1.40
CA ALA A 88 -2.04 -7.85 1.33
C ALA A 88 -1.23 -8.48 0.19
N GLU A 89 -1.18 -7.82 -0.98
CA GLU A 89 -0.37 -8.23 -2.12
C GLU A 89 1.13 -8.19 -1.81
N ALA A 90 1.61 -7.12 -1.16
CA ALA A 90 3.00 -7.02 -0.73
C ALA A 90 3.38 -8.15 0.24
N LEU A 91 2.49 -8.49 1.19
CA LEU A 91 2.70 -9.60 2.13
C LEU A 91 2.69 -10.96 1.44
N LYS A 92 1.81 -11.14 0.44
CA LYS A 92 1.79 -12.35 -0.39
C LYS A 92 3.10 -12.52 -1.17
N SER A 93 3.63 -11.44 -1.74
CA SER A 93 4.93 -11.42 -2.40
C SER A 93 6.06 -11.74 -1.44
N TYR A 94 6.06 -11.15 -0.24
CA TYR A 94 7.02 -11.47 0.81
C TYR A 94 6.96 -12.94 1.22
N LYS A 95 5.76 -13.51 1.41
CA LYS A 95 5.59 -14.93 1.73
C LYS A 95 6.26 -15.83 0.68
N LYS A 96 6.00 -15.57 -0.60
CA LYS A 96 6.61 -16.32 -1.71
C LYS A 96 8.14 -16.20 -1.72
N LEU A 97 8.65 -14.98 -1.55
CA LEU A 97 10.10 -14.73 -1.50
C LEU A 97 10.75 -15.51 -0.34
N ARG A 98 10.14 -15.47 0.84
CA ARG A 98 10.59 -16.20 2.02
C ARG A 98 10.61 -17.72 1.78
N GLU A 99 9.56 -18.26 1.19
CA GLU A 99 9.49 -19.69 0.84
C GLU A 99 10.56 -20.09 -0.19
N SER A 100 10.82 -19.24 -1.20
CA SER A 100 11.89 -19.47 -2.18
C SER A 100 13.26 -19.49 -1.54
N TRP A 101 13.53 -18.52 -0.65
CA TRP A 101 14.80 -18.42 0.09
C TRP A 101 15.09 -19.69 0.90
N PHE A 102 14.11 -20.19 1.66
CA PHE A 102 14.30 -21.41 2.47
C PHE A 102 14.38 -22.69 1.64
N LYS A 103 13.97 -22.68 0.38
CA LYS A 103 14.14 -23.80 -0.55
C LYS A 103 15.48 -23.76 -1.29
N GLY A 104 16.34 -22.77 -1.03
CA GLY A 104 17.64 -22.63 -1.66
C GLY A 104 17.59 -22.07 -3.08
N GLY A 105 16.56 -21.28 -3.42
CA GLY A 105 16.49 -20.51 -4.66
C GLY A 105 17.34 -19.25 -4.65
#